data_AF-N9RZE5-F1
#
_entry.id   AF-N9RZE5-F1
#
_cell.length_a   1.000
_cell.length_b   1.000
_cell.length_c   1.000
_cell.angle_alpha   90.00
_cell.angle_beta   90.00
_cell.angle_gamma   90.00
#
_symmetry.space_group_name_H-M   'P 1'
#
loop_
_entity.id
_entity.type
_entity.pdbx_description
1 polymer ?
#
loop_
_entity_poly.entity_id
_entity_poly.type
_entity_poly.pdbx_seq_one_letter_code
_entity_poly.pdbx_strand_id
1 'polypeptide(L)'
;MSFFKELQIRHTDFDELDLSSEKQRILEILKNDGIHEDVYSNLATAFANGKDSLNVDPIYCFELIEKIIKLFPNSNFECRGLGEEYFYTWIICVENGQIIFKYEPWESENPFI
;
A
#
# COMPACT_ATOMS: atom_id res chain seq x y z
N MET A 1 20.42 -5.26 -9.94
CA MET A 1 19.05 -5.72 -10.20
C MET A 1 18.11 -4.79 -9.47
N SER A 2 17.02 -4.41 -10.10
CA SER A 2 16.15 -3.35 -9.61
C SER A 2 14.86 -4.00 -9.13
N PHE A 3 14.66 -4.01 -7.82
CA PHE A 3 13.61 -4.75 -7.10
C PHE A 3 12.29 -3.96 -7.05
N PHE A 4 11.94 -3.28 -8.14
CA PHE A 4 10.77 -2.39 -8.15
C PHE A 4 9.49 -3.23 -8.09
N LYS A 5 8.69 -2.94 -7.06
CA LYS A 5 7.36 -3.51 -6.84
C LYS A 5 6.33 -2.44 -7.19
N GLU A 6 5.27 -2.79 -7.90
CA GLU A 6 4.22 -1.84 -8.28
C GLU A 6 3.12 -1.86 -7.23
N LEU A 7 2.81 -0.72 -6.62
CA LEU A 7 1.58 -0.55 -5.85
C LEU A 7 0.51 -0.02 -6.79
N GLN A 8 -0.62 -0.70 -6.84
CA GLN A 8 -1.80 -0.29 -7.56
C GLN A 8 -2.88 0.15 -6.58
N ILE A 9 -3.51 1.29 -6.84
CA ILE A 9 -4.62 1.87 -6.08
C ILE A 9 -5.82 1.98 -7.02
N ARG A 10 -6.98 1.52 -6.54
CA ARG A 10 -8.26 1.70 -7.21
C ARG A 10 -9.24 2.29 -6.21
N HIS A 11 -9.62 3.54 -6.41
CA HIS A 11 -10.66 4.19 -5.61
C HIS A 11 -12.01 3.54 -5.91
N THR A 12 -12.75 3.22 -4.86
CA THR A 12 -14.14 2.78 -4.95
C THR A 12 -15.03 3.99 -4.62
N ASP A 13 -16.15 4.14 -5.32
CA ASP A 13 -17.12 5.24 -5.12
C ASP A 13 -16.68 6.66 -5.51
N PHE A 14 -15.67 6.81 -6.38
CA PHE A 14 -15.16 8.10 -6.88
C PHE A 14 -14.53 9.02 -5.83
N ASP A 15 -14.33 8.53 -4.59
CA ASP A 15 -13.63 9.27 -3.55
C ASP A 15 -12.11 9.13 -3.75
N GLU A 16 -11.48 10.16 -4.32
CA GLU A 16 -10.02 10.25 -4.40
C GLU A 16 -9.43 10.49 -3.00
N LEU A 17 -8.50 9.64 -2.58
CA LEU A 17 -7.80 9.80 -1.31
C LEU A 17 -6.56 10.69 -1.44
N ASP A 18 -6.61 11.89 -0.86
CA ASP A 18 -5.46 12.80 -0.80
C ASP A 18 -4.57 12.54 0.43
N LEU A 19 -3.41 11.92 0.20
CA LEU A 19 -2.41 11.65 1.22
C LEU A 19 -1.77 12.93 1.80
N SER A 20 -1.86 14.08 1.12
CA SER A 20 -1.20 15.32 1.54
C SER A 20 -1.72 15.84 2.88
N SER A 21 -2.99 15.57 3.17
CA SER A 21 -3.67 15.92 4.44
C SER A 21 -2.99 15.30 5.66
N GLU A 22 -2.34 14.15 5.51
CA GLU A 22 -1.70 13.38 6.58
C GLU A 22 -0.19 13.22 6.38
N LYS A 23 0.41 14.03 5.49
CA LYS A 23 1.83 13.92 5.08
C LYS A 23 2.81 13.78 6.25
N GLN A 24 2.68 14.62 7.29
CA GLN A 24 3.61 14.59 8.42
C GLN A 24 3.52 13.27 9.21
N ARG A 25 2.30 12.73 9.37
CA ARG A 25 2.10 11.45 10.06
C ARG A 25 2.61 10.28 9.22
N ILE A 26 2.43 10.34 7.90
CA ILE A 26 2.98 9.33 6.98
C ILE A 26 4.52 9.35 7.02
N LEU A 27 5.16 10.53 7.01
CA LEU A 27 6.62 10.65 7.15
C LEU A 27 7.13 10.10 8.49
N GLU A 28 6.37 10.29 9.58
CA GLU A 28 6.69 9.70 10.89
C GLU A 28 6.59 8.17 10.87
N ILE A 29 5.56 7.61 10.23
CA ILE A 29 5.44 6.15 10.02
C ILE A 29 6.64 5.62 9.24
N LEU A 30 6.99 6.24 8.11
CA LEU A 30 8.13 5.83 7.29
C LEU A 30 9.43 5.84 8.11
N LYS A 31 9.67 6.92 8.86
CA LYS A 31 10.84 7.04 9.73
C LYS A 31 10.89 5.95 10.81
N ASN A 32 9.76 5.66 11.46
CA ASN A 32 9.68 4.64 12.52
C ASN A 32 9.91 3.23 11.98
N ASP A 33 9.50 2.98 10.72
CA ASP A 33 9.68 1.70 10.04
C ASP A 33 11.06 1.59 9.35
N GLY A 34 11.92 2.61 9.47
CA GLY A 34 13.23 2.64 8.82
C GLY A 34 13.17 2.77 7.29
N ILE A 35 12.03 3.22 6.75
CA ILE A 35 11.79 3.45 5.32
C ILE A 35 12.19 4.88 4.98
N HIS A 36 12.88 5.06 3.85
CA HIS A 36 13.34 6.37 3.40
C HIS A 36 12.15 7.27 2.99
N GLU A 37 12.28 8.59 3.18
CA GLU A 37 11.18 9.54 3.00
C GLU A 37 10.74 9.75 1.53
N ASP A 38 11.59 9.39 0.57
CA ASP A 38 11.29 9.43 -0.86
C ASP A 38 10.09 8.55 -1.22
N VAL A 39 9.87 7.46 -0.49
CA VAL A 39 8.72 6.56 -0.60
C VAL A 39 7.39 7.32 -0.46
N TYR A 40 7.34 8.42 0.30
CA TYR A 40 6.14 9.27 0.36
C TYR A 40 5.72 9.78 -1.02
N SER A 41 6.68 10.22 -1.84
CA SER A 41 6.39 10.75 -3.17
C SER A 41 5.80 9.68 -4.09
N ASN A 42 6.29 8.44 -3.97
CA ASN A 42 5.75 7.30 -4.72
C ASN A 42 4.37 6.89 -4.23
N LEU A 43 4.14 6.88 -2.92
CA LEU A 43 2.80 6.65 -2.35
C LEU A 43 1.80 7.70 -2.84
N ALA A 44 2.14 8.99 -2.74
CA ALA A 44 1.29 10.08 -3.21
C ALA A 44 0.97 9.93 -4.71
N THR A 45 1.96 9.55 -5.51
CA THR A 45 1.79 9.27 -6.94
C THR A 45 0.88 8.08 -7.18
N ALA A 46 1.04 6.99 -6.43
CA ALA A 46 0.20 5.79 -6.56
C ALA A 46 -1.26 6.07 -6.22
N PHE A 47 -1.52 6.81 -5.13
CA PHE A 47 -2.88 7.19 -4.75
C PHE A 47 -3.52 8.18 -5.74
N ALA A 48 -2.75 9.10 -6.32
CA ALA A 48 -3.27 10.05 -7.31
C ALA A 48 -3.49 9.43 -8.70
N ASN A 49 -2.55 8.62 -9.17
CA ASN A 49 -2.53 8.12 -10.56
C ASN A 49 -2.98 6.66 -10.68
N GLY A 50 -3.33 6.03 -9.57
CA GLY A 50 -3.75 4.63 -9.49
C GLY A 50 -2.59 3.63 -9.47
N LYS A 51 -1.33 4.07 -9.66
CA LYS A 51 -0.15 3.20 -9.46
C LYS A 51 1.17 3.96 -9.41
N ASP A 52 2.16 3.37 -8.74
CA ASP A 52 3.57 3.74 -8.86
C ASP A 52 4.50 2.60 -8.42
N SER A 53 5.78 2.70 -8.78
CA SER A 53 6.82 1.81 -8.27
C SER A 53 7.29 2.24 -6.89
N LEU A 54 7.39 1.29 -5.95
CA LEU A 54 7.93 1.51 -4.62
C LEU A 54 9.18 0.68 -4.43
N ASN A 55 10.20 1.29 -3.83
CA ASN A 55 11.42 0.61 -3.40
C ASN A 55 11.25 0.10 -1.95
N VAL A 56 10.21 -0.70 -1.72
CA VAL A 56 9.85 -1.29 -0.43
C VAL A 56 9.52 -2.76 -0.65
N ASP A 57 9.92 -3.65 0.25
CA ASP A 57 9.55 -5.07 0.17
C ASP A 57 8.01 -5.26 0.19
N PRO A 58 7.38 -6.25 -0.49
CA PRO A 58 5.92 -6.31 -0.60
C PRO A 58 5.29 -6.51 0.77
N ILE A 59 5.92 -7.27 1.67
CA ILE A 59 5.42 -7.50 3.02
C ILE A 59 5.46 -6.19 3.82
N TYR A 60 6.58 -5.47 3.78
CA TYR A 60 6.67 -4.16 4.45
C TYR A 60 5.77 -3.11 3.81
N CYS A 61 5.55 -3.17 2.49
CA CYS A 61 4.60 -2.30 1.80
C CYS A 61 3.16 -2.59 2.25
N PHE A 62 2.80 -3.86 2.41
CA PHE A 62 1.51 -4.26 2.98
C PHE A 62 1.32 -3.69 4.39
N GLU A 63 2.29 -3.89 5.28
CA GLU A 63 2.23 -3.37 6.66
C GLU A 63 2.16 -1.83 6.70
N LEU A 64 2.91 -1.17 5.82
CA LEU A 64 2.89 0.29 5.66
C LEU A 64 1.49 0.78 5.28
N ILE A 65 0.84 0.12 4.32
CA ILE A 65 -0.52 0.47 3.91
C ILE A 65 -1.52 0.26 5.06
N GLU A 66 -1.42 -0.83 5.83
CA GLU A 66 -2.26 -1.05 7.02
C GLU A 66 -2.13 0.10 8.05
N LYS A 67 -0.93 0.67 8.20
CA LYS A 67 -0.70 1.83 9.07
C LYS A 67 -1.30 3.12 8.48
N ILE A 68 -1.14 3.34 7.17
CA ILE A 68 -1.65 4.52 6.48
C ILE A 68 -3.19 4.56 6.49
N ILE A 69 -3.87 3.43 6.27
CA ILE A 69 -5.35 3.35 6.26
C ILE A 69 -5.96 3.94 7.54
N LYS A 70 -5.33 3.70 8.69
CA LYS A 70 -5.79 4.20 10.01
C LYS A 70 -5.85 5.74 10.09
N LEU A 71 -5.16 6.44 9.20
CA LEU A 71 -5.18 7.90 9.12
C LEU A 71 -6.43 8.42 8.37
N PHE A 72 -7.15 7.55 7.65
CA PHE A 72 -8.25 7.94 6.75
C PHE A 72 -9.54 7.18 7.08
N PRO A 73 -10.27 7.57 8.14
CA PRO A 73 -11.40 6.81 8.70
C PRO A 73 -12.65 6.73 7.81
N ASN A 74 -12.70 7.46 6.68
CA ASN A 74 -13.81 7.44 5.74
C ASN A 74 -13.37 7.06 4.32
N SER A 75 -12.18 6.47 4.18
CA SER A 75 -11.64 6.12 2.87
C SER A 75 -12.25 4.83 2.34
N ASN A 76 -12.44 4.77 1.01
CA ASN A 76 -12.90 3.59 0.29
C ASN A 76 -11.96 3.35 -0.89
N PHE A 77 -11.17 2.28 -0.84
CA PHE A 77 -10.28 1.93 -1.95
C PHE A 77 -9.85 0.47 -1.87
N GLU A 78 -9.41 -0.04 -3.01
CA GLU A 78 -8.69 -1.28 -3.12
C GLU A 78 -7.23 -0.98 -3.45
N CYS A 79 -6.30 -1.70 -2.83
CA CYS A 79 -4.90 -1.63 -3.19
C CYS A 79 -4.27 -3.01 -3.34
N ARG A 80 -3.27 -3.09 -4.21
CA ARG A 80 -2.56 -4.32 -4.54
C ARG A 80 -1.07 -4.03 -4.62
N GLY A 81 -0.26 -4.79 -3.90
CA GLY A 81 1.17 -4.81 -4.11
C GLY A 81 1.52 -5.94 -5.07
N LEU A 82 2.04 -5.61 -6.25
CA LEU A 82 2.55 -6.59 -7.20
C LEU A 82 4.01 -6.89 -6.86
N GLY A 83 4.25 -8.06 -6.26
CA GLY A 83 5.60 -8.54 -5.95
C GLY A 83 6.35 -9.04 -7.18
N GLU A 84 7.64 -9.38 -7.02
CA GLU A 84 8.46 -9.90 -8.11
C GLU A 84 7.89 -11.21 -8.66
N GLU A 85 7.82 -11.33 -9.98
CA GLU A 85 7.23 -12.49 -10.68
C GLU A 85 5.83 -12.89 -10.17
N TYR A 86 5.10 -11.92 -9.61
CA TYR A 86 3.81 -12.09 -8.93
C TYR A 86 3.85 -12.91 -7.63
N PHE A 87 5.03 -13.39 -7.20
CA PHE A 87 5.21 -13.91 -5.85
C PHE A 87 4.98 -12.77 -4.86
N TYR A 88 4.31 -13.07 -3.75
CA TYR A 88 3.94 -12.09 -2.73
C TYR A 88 2.95 -11.00 -3.20
N THR A 89 2.17 -11.26 -4.26
CA THR A 89 1.06 -10.38 -4.63
C THR A 89 -0.02 -10.41 -3.55
N TRP A 90 -0.25 -9.26 -2.92
CA TRP A 90 -1.27 -9.09 -1.89
C TRP A 90 -2.35 -8.11 -2.33
N ILE A 91 -3.51 -8.18 -1.69
CA ILE A 91 -4.65 -7.29 -1.92
C ILE A 91 -5.20 -6.84 -0.57
N ILE A 92 -5.56 -5.57 -0.45
CA ILE A 92 -6.33 -5.02 0.66
C ILE A 92 -7.53 -4.27 0.07
N CYS A 93 -8.73 -4.53 0.61
CA CYS A 93 -9.93 -3.75 0.33
C CYS A 93 -10.34 -2.98 1.58
N VAL A 94 -10.57 -1.69 1.43
CA VAL A 94 -10.91 -0.75 2.50
C VAL A 94 -12.29 -0.15 2.23
N GLU A 95 -13.19 -0.23 3.20
CA GLU A 95 -14.46 0.48 3.21
C GLU A 95 -14.63 1.23 4.54
N ASN A 96 -15.02 2.50 4.47
CA ASN A 96 -15.17 3.40 5.63
C ASN A 96 -13.94 3.35 6.55
N GLY A 97 -12.74 3.42 5.97
CA GLY A 97 -11.46 3.38 6.67
C GLY A 97 -11.16 2.06 7.39
N GLN A 98 -11.93 0.99 7.13
CA GLN A 98 -11.74 -0.34 7.70
C GLN A 98 -11.34 -1.33 6.61
N ILE A 99 -10.38 -2.20 6.93
CA ILE A 99 -10.01 -3.31 6.06
C ILE A 99 -11.13 -4.35 6.12
N ILE A 100 -11.87 -4.50 5.02
CA ILE A 100 -12.96 -5.48 4.90
C ILE A 100 -12.48 -6.81 4.32
N PHE A 101 -11.37 -6.79 3.60
CA PHE A 101 -10.75 -7.96 3.01
C PHE A 101 -9.24 -7.75 2.88
N LYS A 102 -8.47 -8.81 3.12
CA LYS A 102 -7.06 -8.87 2.77
C LYS A 102 -6.65 -10.26 2.33
N TYR A 103 -5.66 -10.33 1.44
CA TYR A 103 -5.01 -11.55 0.99
C TYR A 103 -3.50 -11.45 1.23
N GLU A 104 -2.98 -12.33 2.08
CA GLU A 104 -1.59 -12.37 2.55
C GLU A 104 -0.95 -13.68 2.06
N PRO A 105 -0.33 -13.69 0.85
CA PRO A 105 0.14 -14.92 0.21
C PRO A 105 1.25 -15.67 0.97
N TRP A 106 1.90 -15.03 1.94
CA TRP A 106 2.93 -15.64 2.80
C TRP A 106 2.36 -16.43 3.99
N GLU A 107 1.08 -16.26 4.31
CA GLU A 107 0.40 -17.02 5.38
C GLU A 107 -0.17 -18.35 4.88
N SER A 108 -0.26 -18.53 3.56
CA SER A 108 -0.67 -19.80 2.93
C SER A 108 0.52 -20.70 2.64
N GLU A 109 0.35 -22.03 2.77
CA GLU A 109 1.31 -22.99 2.20
C GLU A 109 1.54 -22.65 0.73
N ASN A 110 2.81 -22.56 0.32
CA ASN A 110 3.15 -22.21 -1.05
C ASN A 110 2.50 -23.24 -1.99
N PRO A 111 1.54 -22.84 -2.85
CA PRO A 111 0.80 -23.77 -3.68
C PRO A 111 1.66 -24.40 -4.79
N PHE A 112 2.91 -23.95 -4.93
CA PHE A 112 3.90 -24.44 -5.87
C PHE A 112 4.99 -25.31 -5.24
N ILE A 113 4.91 -25.60 -3.92
CA ILE A 113 5.78 -26.58 -3.24
C ILE A 113 5.07 -27.93 -3.14
#